data_AF-A0A7Y6D383-F1
#
_entry.id   AF-A0A7Y6D383-F1
#
_cell.length_a   1.000
_cell.length_b   1.000
_cell.length_c   1.000
_cell.angle_alpha   90.00
_cell.angle_beta   90.00
_cell.angle_gamma   90.00
#
_symmetry.space_group_name_H-M   'P 1'
#
loop_
_entity.id
_entity.type
_entity.pdbx_description
1 polymer ?
#
loop_
_entity_poly.entity_id
_entity_poly.type
_entity_poly.pdbx_seq_one_letter_code
_entity_poly.pdbx_strand_id
1 'polypeptide(L)' 'MTHEQPRSVAPELDSADLPAFEAAYQAAQKSLAGGGIPIGASIARDGVVIADGHN' A
#
# COMPACT_ATOMS: atom_id res chain seq x y z
N MET A 1 34.51 -4.15 9.77
CA MET A 1 33.25 -4.64 9.18
C MET A 1 32.55 -3.44 8.58
N THR A 2 32.68 -3.24 7.28
CA THR A 2 31.96 -2.17 6.55
C THR A 2 30.53 -2.64 6.32
N HIS A 3 29.56 -1.92 6.87
CA HIS A 3 28.15 -2.17 6.60
C HIS A 3 27.83 -1.67 5.18
N GLU A 4 27.78 -2.58 4.22
CA GLU A 4 27.25 -2.27 2.90
C GLU A 4 25.73 -2.11 3.03
N GLN A 5 25.24 -0.89 2.82
CA GLN A 5 23.82 -0.58 2.89
C GLN A 5 23.14 -1.27 1.69
N PRO A 6 22.18 -2.17 1.90
CA PRO A 6 21.49 -2.83 0.80
C PRO A 6 20.80 -1.76 -0.06
N ARG A 7 21.12 -1.76 -1.35
CA ARG A 7 20.48 -0.90 -2.35
C ARG A 7 18.97 -1.18 -2.28
N SER A 8 18.20 -0.21 -1.82
CA SER A 8 16.74 -0.27 -1.89
C SER A 8 16.35 -0.32 -3.36
N VAL A 9 15.80 -1.45 -3.80
CA VAL A 9 15.19 -1.64 -5.11
C VAL A 9 13.67 -1.46 -5.03
N ALA A 10 13.18 -0.67 -4.07
CA ALA A 10 11.79 -0.28 -4.06
C ALA A 10 11.50 0.35 -5.44
N PRO A 11 10.57 -0.22 -6.23
CA PRO A 11 10.23 0.36 -7.51
C PRO A 11 9.87 1.82 -7.28
N GLU A 12 10.35 2.71 -8.15
CA GLU A 12 9.86 4.08 -8.17
C GLU A 12 8.34 4.00 -8.34
N LEU A 13 7.61 4.45 -7.32
CA LEU A 13 6.16 4.47 -7.34
C LEU A 13 5.74 5.33 -8.52
N ASP A 14 5.12 4.70 -9.52
CA ASP A 14 4.51 5.42 -10.62
C ASP A 14 3.41 6.31 -10.02
N SER A 15 3.14 7.47 -10.61
CA SER A 15 1.94 8.24 -10.28
C SER A 15 0.66 7.39 -10.46
N ALA A 16 0.71 6.34 -11.30
CA ALA A 16 -0.33 5.32 -11.43
C ALA A 16 -0.54 4.47 -10.15
N ASP A 17 0.41 4.43 -9.22
CA ASP A 17 0.30 3.71 -7.94
C ASP A 17 -0.45 4.53 -6.87
N LEU A 18 -0.64 5.84 -7.09
CA LEU A 18 -1.27 6.72 -6.11
C LEU A 18 -2.75 6.34 -5.81
N PRO A 19 -3.60 6.00 -6.80
CA PRO A 19 -4.96 5.53 -6.53
C PRO A 19 -4.99 4.21 -5.74
N ALA A 20 -4.05 3.31 -6.02
CA ALA A 20 -3.93 2.05 -5.29
C ALA A 20 -3.51 2.30 -3.84
N PHE A 21 -2.48 3.13 -3.64
CA PHE A 21 -2.02 3.50 -2.30
C PHE A 21 -3.14 4.15 -1.48
N GLU A 22 -3.84 5.13 -2.06
CA GLU A 22 -4.96 5.79 -1.39
C GLU A 22 -6.07 4.79 -1.02
N ALA A 23 -6.44 3.89 -1.94
CA ALA A 23 -7.43 2.86 -1.63
C ALA A 23 -6.99 1.92 -0.49
N ALA A 24 -5.73 1.50 -0.47
CA ALA A 24 -5.17 0.67 0.60
C ALA A 24 -5.16 1.44 1.94
N TYR A 25 -4.84 2.73 1.92
CA TYR A 25 -4.86 3.57 3.11
C TYR A 25 -6.28 3.74 3.66
N GLN A 26 -7.26 4.00 2.80
CA GLN A 26 -8.67 4.07 3.20
C GLN A 26 -9.19 2.74 3.75
N ALA A 27 -8.74 1.61 3.20
CA ALA A 27 -9.07 0.29 3.75
C ALA A 27 -8.47 0.09 5.15
N ALA A 28 -7.21 0.48 5.37
CA ALA A 28 -6.57 0.42 6.69
C ALA A 28 -7.28 1.27 7.75
N GLN A 29 -7.81 2.45 7.36
CA GLN A 29 -8.60 3.29 8.25
C GLN A 29 -9.89 2.61 8.73
N LYS A 30 -10.49 1.71 7.94
CA LYS A 30 -11.67 0.93 8.35
C LYS A 30 -11.31 -0.04 9.50
N SER A 31 -10.19 -0.77 9.40
CA SER A 31 -9.70 -1.61 10.49
C SER A 31 -9.41 -0.79 11.74
N LEU A 32 -8.78 0.38 11.59
CA LEU A 32 -8.50 1.28 12.71
C LEU A 32 -9.79 1.71 13.43
N ALA A 33 -10.80 2.13 12.66
CA ALA A 33 -12.11 2.52 13.18
C ALA A 33 -12.84 1.37 13.89
N GLY A 34 -12.60 0.13 13.46
CA GLY A 34 -13.09 -1.09 14.12
C GLY A 34 -12.27 -1.57 15.32
N GLY A 35 -11.17 -0.89 15.67
CA GLY A 35 -10.25 -1.32 16.73
C GLY A 35 -9.35 -2.51 16.37
N GLY A 36 -9.30 -2.88 15.08
CA GLY A 36 -8.42 -3.91 14.54
C GLY A 36 -7.02 -3.39 14.19
N ILE A 37 -6.18 -4.28 13.66
CA ILE A 37 -4.84 -3.89 13.20
C ILE A 37 -4.98 -3.10 11.88
N PRO A 38 -4.47 -1.86 11.78
CA PRO A 38 -4.71 -0.98 10.64
C PRO A 38 -3.83 -1.36 9.44
N ILE A 39 -4.17 -2.47 8.79
CA ILE A 39 -3.53 -2.95 7.57
C ILE A 39 -4.59 -2.97 6.47
N GLY A 40 -4.30 -2.25 5.39
CA GLY A 40 -5.10 -2.24 4.19
C GLY A 40 -4.26 -2.60 2.98
N ALA A 41 -4.91 -3.18 1.98
CA ALA A 41 -4.32 -3.57 0.71
C ALA A 41 -5.28 -3.19 -0.42
N SER A 42 -4.73 -2.91 -1.58
CA SER A 42 -5.50 -2.72 -2.81
C SER A 42 -4.77 -3.38 -3.98
N ILE A 43 -5.54 -3.73 -5.00
CA ILE A 43 -5.04 -4.25 -6.27
C ILE A 43 -5.50 -3.29 -7.35
N ALA A 44 -4.54 -2.76 -8.12
CA ALA A 44 -4.81 -1.96 -9.30
C ALA A 44 -4.31 -2.65 -10.57
N ARG A 45 -4.98 -2.37 -11.68
CA ARG A 45 -4.57 -2.73 -13.03
C ARG A 45 -4.77 -1.51 -13.91
N ASP A 46 -3.72 -1.12 -14.64
CA ASP A 46 -3.74 0.03 -15.56
C ASP A 46 -4.22 1.33 -14.86
N GLY A 47 -3.78 1.55 -13.62
CA GLY A 47 -4.16 2.72 -12.81
C GLY A 47 -5.59 2.68 -12.22
N VAL A 48 -6.35 1.60 -12.45
CA VAL A 48 -7.70 1.42 -11.91
C VAL A 48 -7.68 0.42 -10.76
N VAL A 49 -8.22 0.82 -9.61
CA VAL A 49 -8.39 -0.09 -8.46
C VAL A 49 -9.51 -1.08 -8.76
N ILE A 50 -9.18 -2.37 -8.72
CA ILE A 50 -10.13 -3.47 -8.99
C ILE A 50 -10.51 -4.24 -7.72
N ALA A 51 -9.76 -4.06 -6.62
CA ALA A 51 -10.08 -4.60 -5.31
C ALA A 51 -9.39 -3.80 -4.20
N ASP A 52 -10.03 -3.71 -3.04
CA ASP A 52 -9.43 -3.31 -1.76
C ASP A 52 -9.84 -4.29 -0.65
N GLY A 53 -9.04 -4.34 0.41
CA GLY A 53 -9.29 -5.21 1.56
C GLY A 53 -8.54 -4.71 2.80
N HIS A 54 -9.01 -5.13 3.97
CA HIS A 54 -8.42 -4.77 5.25
C HIS A 54 -8.53 -5.94 6.25
N ASN A 55 -7.71 -5.90 7.30
CA ASN A 55 -7.78 -6.86 8.42
C ASN A 55 -8.95 -6.58 9.37
#